data_AF-A0A661PQP3-F1
#
_entry.id   AF-A0A661PQP3-F1
#
_cell.length_a   1.000
_cell.length_b   1.000
_cell.length_c   1.000
_cell.angle_alpha   90.00
_cell.angle_beta   90.00
_cell.angle_gamma   90.00
#
_symmetry.space_group_name_H-M   'P 1'
#
loop_
_entity.id
_entity.type
_entity.pdbx_description
1 polymer ?
#
loop_
_entity_poly.entity_id
_entity_poly.type
_entity_poly.pdbx_seq_one_letter_code
_entity_poly.pdbx_strand_id
1 'polypeptide(L)'
;MRSQKSRITVILGIVLLLGIIFSPLLQATDFCADMETKAKNGQVMVIGKMCVKGQKSRHEMKQGGRTMIMINRPDKHIAWSLMPQSKQYMEVPITEEEM
;
A
#
# COMPACT_ATOMS: atom_id res chain seq x y z
N MET A 1 39.02 -23.41 26.03
CA MET A 1 38.22 -22.16 26.20
C MET A 1 38.34 -21.13 25.07
N ARG A 2 39.51 -20.92 24.42
CA ARG A 2 39.68 -19.91 23.34
C ARG A 2 38.94 -20.26 22.02
N SER A 3 38.85 -21.55 21.68
CA SER A 3 38.13 -22.06 20.49
C SER A 3 36.59 -21.92 20.58
N GLN A 4 36.01 -22.08 21.77
CA GLN A 4 34.56 -21.98 21.99
C GLN A 4 34.03 -20.56 21.83
N LYS A 5 34.79 -19.55 22.32
CA LYS A 5 34.44 -18.13 22.15
C LYS A 5 34.49 -17.71 20.67
N SER A 6 35.49 -18.19 19.92
CA SER A 6 35.61 -17.95 18.48
C SER A 6 34.44 -18.55 17.68
N ARG A 7 34.02 -19.79 18.01
CA ARG A 7 32.84 -20.43 17.41
C ARG A 7 31.56 -19.67 17.69
N ILE A 8 31.37 -19.16 18.91
CA ILE A 8 30.19 -18.36 19.28
C ILE A 8 30.17 -17.03 18.51
N THR A 9 31.30 -16.33 18.38
CA THR A 9 31.38 -15.09 17.60
C THR A 9 31.04 -15.33 16.12
N VAL A 10 31.51 -16.43 15.53
CA VAL A 10 31.20 -16.79 14.14
C VAL A 10 29.71 -17.12 13.98
N ILE A 11 29.12 -17.89 14.88
CA ILE A 11 27.69 -18.22 14.84
C ILE A 11 26.83 -16.95 14.97
N LEU A 12 27.20 -16.05 15.89
CA LEU A 12 26.50 -14.78 16.07
C LEU A 12 26.58 -13.91 14.81
N GLY A 13 27.74 -13.87 14.16
CA GLY A 13 27.94 -13.20 12.88
C GLY A 13 27.07 -13.79 11.76
N ILE A 14 26.98 -15.12 11.67
CA ILE A 14 26.13 -15.81 10.68
C ILE A 14 24.65 -15.53 10.92
N VAL A 15 24.19 -15.57 12.18
CA VAL A 15 22.79 -15.26 12.53
C VAL A 15 22.45 -13.81 12.17
N LEU A 16 23.36 -12.87 12.43
CA LEU A 16 23.18 -11.46 12.06
C LEU A 16 23.10 -11.27 10.53
N LEU A 17 23.96 -11.97 9.80
CA LEU A 17 24.02 -11.90 8.33
C LEU A 17 22.78 -12.53 7.69
N LEU A 18 22.30 -13.66 8.24
CA LEU A 18 21.03 -14.28 7.83
C LEU A 18 19.83 -13.37 8.13
N GLY A 19 19.82 -12.68 9.28
CA GLY A 19 18.76 -11.71 9.60
C GLY A 19 18.66 -10.58 8.57
N ILE A 20 19.80 -10.11 8.05
CA ILE A 20 19.85 -9.06 7.02
C ILE A 20 19.38 -9.60 5.66
N ILE A 21 19.80 -10.81 5.27
CA ILE A 21 19.42 -11.44 3.98
C ILE A 21 17.92 -11.76 3.92
N PHE A 22 17.31 -12.15 5.04
CA PHE A 22 15.88 -12.49 5.12
C PHE A 22 14.98 -11.28 5.40
N SER A 23 15.54 -10.09 5.64
CA SER A 23 14.78 -8.86 5.87
C SER A 23 13.80 -8.43 4.75
N PRO A 24 14.07 -8.62 3.44
CA PRO A 24 13.16 -8.17 2.39
C PRO A 24 11.91 -9.05 2.22
N LEU A 25 11.81 -10.19 2.91
CA LEU A 25 10.60 -11.03 2.90
C LEU A 25 9.46 -10.46 3.76
N LEU A 26 9.74 -9.41 4.54
CA LEU A 26 8.80 -8.76 5.45
C LEU A 26 8.30 -7.41 4.91
N GLN A 27 8.06 -7.32 3.59
CA GLN A 27 7.35 -6.17 3.03
C GLN A 27 5.93 -6.16 3.62
N ALA A 28 5.61 -5.17 4.44
CA ALA A 28 4.25 -4.86 4.85
C ALA A 28 3.48 -4.34 3.62
N THR A 29 3.10 -5.27 2.75
CA THR A 29 2.49 -4.98 1.45
C THR A 29 1.00 -4.66 1.54
N ASP A 30 0.40 -4.86 2.72
CA ASP A 30 -1.03 -4.69 2.96
C ASP A 30 -1.26 -3.68 4.08
N PHE A 31 -2.02 -2.61 3.79
CA PHE A 31 -2.43 -1.64 4.80
C PHE A 31 -3.79 -1.03 4.47
N CYS A 32 -4.46 -0.49 5.49
CA CYS A 32 -5.60 0.40 5.33
C CYS A 32 -5.41 1.60 6.26
N ALA A 33 -5.52 2.81 5.73
CA ALA A 33 -5.35 4.03 6.49
C ALA A 33 -6.40 5.08 6.09
N ASP A 34 -6.83 5.87 7.07
CA ASP A 34 -7.60 7.08 6.82
C ASP A 34 -6.63 8.20 6.35
N MET A 35 -7.10 9.04 5.42
CA MET A 35 -6.31 10.11 4.82
C MET A 35 -7.07 11.44 4.92
N GLU A 36 -6.38 12.49 5.32
CA GLU A 36 -6.86 13.86 5.24
C GLU A 36 -5.89 14.71 4.41
N THR A 37 -6.41 15.40 3.40
CA THR A 37 -5.64 16.40 2.66
C THR A 37 -6.07 17.78 3.09
N LYS A 38 -5.12 18.60 3.56
CA LYS A 38 -5.36 19.98 4.02
C LYS A 38 -4.80 20.99 3.02
N ALA A 39 -5.54 22.06 2.76
CA ALA A 39 -5.03 23.21 2.01
C ALA A 39 -4.00 24.00 2.84
N LYS A 40 -3.28 24.93 2.19
CA LYS A 40 -2.25 25.77 2.85
C LYS A 40 -2.80 26.59 4.03
N ASN A 41 -4.09 26.90 4.03
CA ASN A 41 -4.79 27.60 5.11
C ASN A 41 -5.26 26.68 6.26
N GLY A 42 -4.92 25.39 6.23
CA GLY A 42 -5.32 24.39 7.22
C GLY A 42 -6.70 23.77 7.01
N GLN A 43 -7.47 24.22 6.01
CA GLN A 43 -8.78 23.69 5.71
C GLN A 43 -8.67 22.26 5.16
N VAL A 44 -9.45 21.32 5.71
CA VAL A 44 -9.55 19.96 5.18
C VAL A 44 -10.27 20.00 3.84
N MET A 45 -9.59 19.59 2.78
CA MET A 45 -10.08 19.58 1.40
C MET A 45 -10.66 18.22 1.01
N VAL A 46 -10.03 17.15 1.48
CA VAL A 46 -10.39 15.77 1.16
C VAL A 46 -10.25 14.92 2.41
N ILE A 47 -11.27 14.11 2.69
CA ILE A 47 -11.21 13.03 3.68
C ILE A 47 -11.39 11.73 2.92
N GLY A 48 -10.56 10.73 3.20
CA GLY A 48 -10.59 9.49 2.47
C GLY A 48 -10.06 8.30 3.25
N LYS A 49 -10.09 7.15 2.59
CA LYS A 49 -9.53 5.89 3.07
C LYS A 49 -8.78 5.22 1.93
N MET A 50 -7.53 4.85 2.19
CA MET A 50 -6.69 4.14 1.24
C MET A 50 -6.41 2.74 1.80
N CYS A 51 -6.71 1.72 1.01
CA CYS A 51 -6.41 0.34 1.31
C CYS A 51 -5.58 -0.28 0.18
N VAL A 52 -4.50 -0.96 0.54
CA VAL A 52 -3.60 -1.66 -0.39
C VAL A 52 -3.52 -3.11 0.03
N LYS A 53 -3.55 -4.01 -0.96
CA LYS A 53 -3.31 -5.44 -0.78
C LYS A 53 -2.53 -6.00 -1.95
N GLY A 54 -1.23 -6.22 -1.78
CA GLY A 54 -0.32 -6.51 -2.88
C GLY A 54 -0.41 -5.42 -3.96
N GLN A 55 -0.72 -5.81 -5.20
CA GLN A 55 -0.92 -4.88 -6.32
C GLN A 55 -2.35 -4.30 -6.41
N LYS A 56 -3.25 -4.69 -5.50
CA LYS A 56 -4.65 -4.22 -5.49
C LYS A 56 -4.74 -3.00 -4.60
N SER A 57 -5.55 -2.03 -4.99
CA SER A 57 -5.84 -0.90 -4.12
C SER A 57 -7.28 -0.45 -4.21
N ARG A 58 -7.75 0.16 -3.13
CA ARG A 58 -9.02 0.88 -3.05
C ARG A 58 -8.77 2.23 -2.40
N HIS A 59 -9.16 3.29 -3.10
CA HIS A 59 -9.13 4.64 -2.60
C HIS A 59 -10.55 5.19 -2.54
N GLU A 60 -11.02 5.52 -1.36
CA GLU A 60 -12.29 6.22 -1.15
C GLU A 60 -12.00 7.68 -0.80
N MET A 61 -12.57 8.62 -1.53
CA MET A 61 -12.41 10.06 -1.32
C MET A 61 -13.78 10.71 -1.18
N LYS A 62 -13.91 11.58 -0.17
CA LYS A 62 -15.07 12.46 0.02
C LYS A 62 -14.65 13.89 -0.27
N GLN A 63 -15.27 14.49 -1.28
CA GLN A 63 -15.05 15.88 -1.68
C GLN A 63 -16.39 16.53 -2.00
N GLY A 64 -16.67 17.69 -1.39
CA GLY A 64 -17.91 18.45 -1.65
C GLY A 64 -19.19 17.65 -1.39
N GLY A 65 -19.20 16.79 -0.37
CA GLY A 65 -20.34 15.92 -0.04
C GLY A 65 -20.57 14.73 -0.98
N ARG A 66 -19.71 14.54 -1.99
CA ARG A 66 -19.74 13.40 -2.91
C ARG A 66 -18.65 12.41 -2.56
N THR A 67 -18.93 11.12 -2.74
CA THR A 67 -17.99 10.03 -2.53
C THR A 67 -17.55 9.51 -3.89
N MET A 68 -16.26 9.40 -4.10
CA MET A 68 -15.67 8.68 -5.23
C MET A 68 -14.90 7.50 -4.68
N ILE A 69 -15.09 6.32 -5.28
CA ILE A 69 -14.33 5.12 -4.91
C ILE A 69 -13.59 4.63 -6.15
N MET A 70 -12.26 4.66 -6.09
CA MET A 70 -11.40 4.06 -7.10
C MET A 70 -10.94 2.68 -6.63
N ILE A 71 -11.02 1.67 -7.49
CA ILE A 71 -10.55 0.31 -7.20
C ILE A 71 -9.63 -0.13 -8.34
N ASN A 72 -8.36 -0.35 -8.03
CA ASN A 72 -7.38 -0.81 -9.01
C ASN A 72 -7.21 -2.33 -8.89
N ARG A 73 -7.39 -3.03 -10.02
CA ARG A 73 -7.18 -4.47 -10.17
C ARG A 73 -6.23 -4.77 -11.32
N PRO A 74 -4.92 -4.57 -11.12
CA PRO A 74 -3.92 -4.97 -12.13
C PRO A 74 -4.02 -6.45 -12.50
N ASP A 75 -4.40 -7.32 -11.55
CA ASP A 75 -4.66 -8.75 -11.79
C ASP A 75 -5.82 -9.04 -12.76
N LYS A 76 -6.62 -8.01 -13.10
CA LYS A 76 -7.71 -8.05 -14.07
C LYS A 76 -7.53 -7.04 -15.20
N HIS A 77 -6.39 -6.35 -15.26
CA HIS A 77 -6.13 -5.26 -16.21
C HIS A 77 -7.23 -4.20 -16.24
N ILE A 78 -7.81 -3.88 -15.07
CA ILE A 78 -8.95 -2.95 -14.97
C ILE A 78 -8.90 -2.11 -13.70
N ALA A 79 -9.35 -0.87 -13.81
CA ALA A 79 -9.69 0.00 -12.71
C ALA A 79 -11.18 0.36 -12.76
N TRP A 80 -11.81 0.45 -11.58
CA TRP A 80 -13.19 0.91 -11.46
C TRP A 80 -13.25 2.24 -10.75
N SER A 81 -13.99 3.18 -11.33
CA SER A 81 -14.41 4.41 -10.65
C SER A 81 -15.89 4.33 -10.34
N LEU A 82 -16.25 4.33 -9.05
CA LEU A 82 -17.63 4.24 -8.58
C LEU A 82 -18.07 5.59 -8.05
N MET A 83 -19.29 5.98 -8.43
CA MET A 83 -19.99 7.19 -7.97
C MET A 83 -21.32 6.76 -7.34
N PRO A 84 -21.32 6.36 -6.05
CA PRO A 84 -22.50 5.77 -5.41
C PRO A 84 -23.74 6.68 -5.45
N GLN A 85 -23.54 7.99 -5.33
CA GLN A 85 -24.63 8.98 -5.35
C GLN A 85 -25.38 9.00 -6.69
N SER A 86 -24.69 8.78 -7.81
CA SER A 86 -25.32 8.70 -9.13
C SER A 86 -25.70 7.28 -9.53
N LYS A 87 -25.40 6.26 -8.69
CA LYS A 87 -25.57 4.83 -8.99
C LYS A 87 -24.86 4.41 -10.29
N GLN A 88 -23.71 5.03 -10.56
CA GLN A 88 -22.93 4.79 -11.77
C GLN A 88 -21.54 4.26 -11.40
N TYR A 89 -20.97 3.49 -12.32
CA TYR A 89 -19.57 3.10 -12.30
C TYR A 89 -18.99 3.20 -13.72
N MET A 90 -17.68 3.37 -13.79
CA MET A 90 -16.91 3.33 -15.03
C MET A 90 -15.81 2.29 -14.91
N GLU A 91 -15.57 1.57 -16.00
CA GLU A 91 -14.46 0.64 -16.15
C GLU A 91 -13.39 1.30 -17.02
N VAL A 92 -12.16 1.28 -16.53
CA VAL A 92 -10.99 1.81 -17.24
C VAL A 92 -10.00 0.65 -17.41
N PRO A 93 -9.73 0.20 -18.64
CA PRO A 93 -8.67 -0.77 -18.88
C PRO A 93 -7.33 -0.22 -18.40
N ILE A 94 -6.52 -1.05 -17.74
CA ILE A 94 -5.13 -0.71 -17.39
C ILE A 94 -4.24 -1.27 -18.50
N THR A 95 -3.74 -0.40 -19.38
CA THR A 95 -2.82 -0.78 -20.45
C THR A 95 -1.38 -0.85 -19.92
N GLU A 96 -0.55 -1.72 -20.49
CA GLU A 96 0.84 -1.93 -20.07
C GLU A 96 1.71 -0.66 -20.15
N GLU A 97 1.34 0.33 -20.97
CA GLU A 97 2.06 1.61 -21.07
C GLU A 97 1.89 2.54 -19.85
N GLU A 98 0.92 2.26 -18.97
CA GLU A 98 0.61 3.05 -17.77
C GLU A 98 1.06 2.38 -16.46
N MET A 99 1.72 1.20 -16.54
CA MET A 99 2.30 0.45 -15.41
C MET A 99 3.83 0.52 -15.41
#